data_AF-A0A964YLI4-F1
#
_entry.id   AF-A0A964YLI4-F1
#
_cell.length_a   1.000
_cell.length_b   1.000
_cell.length_c   1.000
_cell.angle_alpha   90.00
_cell.angle_beta   90.00
_cell.angle_gamma   90.00
#
_symmetry.space_group_name_H-M   'P 1'
#
loop_
_entity.id
_entity.type
_entity.pdbx_description
1 polymer ?
#
loop_
_entity_poly.entity_id
_entity_poly.type
_entity_poly.pdbx_seq_one_letter_code
_entity_poly.pdbx_strand_id
1 'polypeptide(L)' 'ALKQEVKTTSGKWIKMPVKTICIHGDGEHAVSFAKSIHEALKQNNLLSKH' A
#
# COMPACT_ATOMS: atom_id res chain seq x y z
N ALA A 1 -3.04 -15.58 -7.03
CA ALA A 1 -2.47 -14.37 -7.68
C ALA A 1 -2.84 -13.15 -6.86
N LEU A 2 -1.94 -12.18 -6.71
CA LEU A 2 -2.24 -10.90 -6.07
C LEU A 2 -3.31 -10.17 -6.88
N LYS A 3 -4.40 -9.77 -6.22
CA LYS A 3 -5.46 -9.01 -6.89
C LYS A 3 -5.10 -7.54 -6.88
N GLN A 4 -4.96 -6.95 -8.06
CA GLN A 4 -4.69 -5.52 -8.23
C GLN A 4 -6.01 -4.74 -8.21
N GLU A 5 -6.69 -4.76 -7.08
CA GLU A 5 -7.99 -4.14 -6.88
C GLU A 5 -8.12 -3.58 -5.47
N VAL A 6 -9.00 -2.59 -5.29
CA VAL A 6 -9.34 -2.03 -3.98
C VAL A 6 -10.85 -2.04 -3.78
N LYS A 7 -11.26 -2.20 -2.52
CA LYS A 7 -12.65 -2.07 -2.11
C LYS A 7 -12.94 -0.60 -1.79
N THR A 8 -13.87 -0.02 -2.51
CA THR A 8 -14.37 1.34 -2.28
C THR A 8 -15.16 1.42 -0.98
N THR A 9 -15.43 2.63 -0.49
CA THR A 9 -16.24 2.89 0.71
C THR A 9 -17.69 2.43 0.57
N SER A 10 -18.23 2.37 -0.66
CA SER A 10 -19.54 1.78 -0.97
C SER A 10 -19.52 0.26 -1.08
N GLY A 11 -18.35 -0.38 -0.93
CA GLY A 11 -18.18 -1.83 -0.95
C GLY A 11 -17.91 -2.44 -2.34
N LYS A 12 -17.96 -1.65 -3.41
CA LYS A 12 -17.62 -2.09 -4.77
C LYS A 12 -16.10 -2.29 -4.91
N TRP A 13 -15.69 -3.38 -5.56
CA TRP A 13 -14.30 -3.60 -5.97
C TRP A 13 -13.99 -2.89 -7.29
N ILE A 14 -12.84 -2.23 -7.36
CA ILE A 14 -12.35 -1.57 -8.58
C ILE A 14 -10.92 -2.03 -8.90
N LYS A 15 -10.64 -2.30 -10.18
CA LYS A 15 -9.30 -2.67 -10.64
C LYS A 15 -8.37 -1.45 -10.56
N MET A 16 -7.22 -1.60 -9.92
CA MET A 16 -6.27 -0.52 -9.67
C MET A 16 -4.82 -1.04 -9.70
N PRO A 17 -4.24 -1.21 -10.90
CA PRO A 17 -2.83 -1.57 -11.04
C PRO A 17 -1.95 -0.36 -10.67
N VAL A 18 -1.12 -0.50 -9.64
CA VAL A 18 -0.25 0.57 -9.14
C VAL A 18 1.21 0.16 -9.15
N LYS A 19 2.10 1.14 -9.32
CA LYS A 19 3.57 0.96 -9.25
C LYS A 19 4.19 1.73 -8.09
N THR A 20 3.50 2.74 -7.57
CA THR A 20 3.96 3.64 -6.52
C THR A 20 2.80 3.96 -5.59
N ILE A 21 3.10 4.18 -4.31
CA ILE A 21 2.12 4.53 -3.29
C ILE A 21 2.55 5.86 -2.67
N CYS A 22 1.61 6.81 -2.57
CA CYS A 22 1.84 8.04 -1.81
C CYS A 22 1.61 7.76 -0.32
N ILE A 23 2.55 8.20 0.51
CA ILE A 23 2.45 8.14 1.98
C ILE A 23 2.65 9.56 2.49
N HIS A 24 1.80 10.00 3.41
CA HIS A 24 1.93 11.30 4.07
C HIS A 24 2.85 11.19 5.29
N GLY A 25 3.60 12.25 5.57
CA GLY A 25 4.70 12.28 6.54
C GLY A 25 4.52 13.25 7.70
N ASP A 26 3.37 13.91 7.78
CA ASP A 26 3.10 15.12 8.56
C ASP A 26 2.47 14.86 9.93
N GLY A 27 1.82 13.70 10.13
CA GLY A 27 1.22 13.32 11.41
C GLY A 27 2.19 12.67 12.41
N GLU A 28 1.85 12.73 13.69
CA GLU A 28 2.62 12.10 14.79
C GLU A 28 2.91 10.60 14.54
N HIS A 29 1.98 9.89 13.89
CA HIS A 29 2.10 8.47 13.57
C HIS A 29 2.51 8.19 12.12
N ALA A 30 2.85 9.21 11.33
CA ALA A 30 3.12 9.04 9.91
C ALA A 30 4.30 8.09 9.64
N VAL A 31 5.40 8.26 10.40
CA VAL A 31 6.60 7.44 10.24
C VAL A 31 6.38 5.99 10.69
N SER A 32 5.65 5.77 11.80
CA SER A 32 5.34 4.41 12.25
C SER A 32 4.43 3.70 11.25
N PHE A 33 3.45 4.40 10.68
CA PHE A 33 2.60 3.87 9.62
C PHE A 33 3.40 3.54 8.34
N ALA A 34 4.30 4.43 7.91
CA ALA A 34 5.17 4.18 6.76
C ALA A 34 6.04 2.91 6.94
N LYS A 35 6.59 2.72 8.15
CA LYS A 35 7.36 1.51 8.51
C LYS A 35 6.49 0.24 8.43
N SER A 36 5.28 0.28 8.97
CA SER A 36 4.34 -0.85 8.90
C SER A 36 4.00 -1.24 7.47
N ILE A 37 3.76 -0.26 6.59
CA ILE A 37 3.53 -0.52 5.15
C ILE A 37 4.77 -1.16 4.53
N HIS A 38 5.96 -0.60 4.78
CA HIS A 38 7.21 -1.11 4.22
C HIS A 38 7.47 -2.57 4.60
N GLU A 39 7.34 -2.91 5.88
CA GLU A 39 7.52 -4.29 6.36
C GLU A 39 6.48 -5.24 5.76
N ALA A 40 5.21 -4.84 5.66
CA ALA A 40 4.18 -5.65 5.02
C ALA A 40 4.50 -5.91 3.55
N LEU A 41 4.93 -4.90 2.79
CA LEU A 41 5.33 -5.07 1.39
C LEU A 41 6.56 -5.98 1.26
N LYS A 42 7.55 -5.83 2.16
CA LYS A 42 8.77 -6.65 2.19
C LYS A 42 8.47 -8.12 2.45
N GLN A 43 7.66 -8.41 3.47
CA GLN A 43 7.26 -9.77 3.85
C GLN A 43 6.49 -10.49 2.74
N ASN A 44 5.79 -9.74 1.90
CA ASN A 44 5.05 -10.27 0.75
C ASN A 44 5.87 -10.25 -0.56
N ASN A 45 7.16 -9.93 -0.51
CA ASN A 45 8.04 -9.83 -1.68
C ASN A 45 7.52 -8.85 -2.76
N LEU A 46 6.89 -7.75 -2.34
CA LEU A 46 6.29 -6.72 -3.21
C LEU A 46 7.18 -5.50 -3.39
N LEU A 47 8.32 -5.44 -2.69
CA LEU A 47 9.30 -4.38 -2.89
C LEU A 47 10.12 -4.68 -4.15
N SER A 48 9.76 -4.02 -5.24
CA SER A 48 10.59 -3.98 -6.44
C SER A 48 11.87 -3.21 -6.14
N LYS A 49 13.03 -3.86 -6.27
CA LYS A 49 14.31 -3.13 -6.44
C LYS A 49 14.37 -2.70 -7.89
N HIS A 50 14.13 -1.42 -8.14
CA HIS A 50 14.57 -0.78 -9.37
C HIS A 50 16.05 -0.45 -9.26
#